data_AF-A0A3R9QRR6-F1
#
_entry.id   AF-A0A3R9QRR6-F1
#
_cell.length_a   1.000
_cell.length_b   1.000
_cell.length_c   1.000
_cell.angle_alpha   90.00
_cell.angle_beta   90.00
_cell.angle_gamma   90.00
#
_symmetry.space_group_name_H-M   'P 1'
#
loop_
_entity.id
_entity.type
_entity.pdbx_description
1 polymer ?
#
loop_
_entity_poly.entity_id
_entity_poly.type
_entity_poly.pdbx_seq_one_letter_code
_entity_poly.pdbx_strand_id
1 'polypeptide(L)' 'MVVVSFHIPNSLMKELERLVEEVGFTSKSEAIREAIRLLIREYKKKSAGGVAY' A
#
# COMPACT_ATOMS: atom_id res chain seq x y z
N MET A 1 3.17 -9.72 15.60
CA MET A 1 2.44 -8.80 14.71
C MET A 1 2.72 -7.39 15.19
N VAL A 2 3.21 -6.50 14.33
CA VAL A 2 3.45 -5.09 14.70
C VAL A 2 2.22 -4.29 14.28
N VAL A 3 1.70 -3.46 15.19
CA VAL A 3 0.61 -2.52 14.91
C VAL A 3 1.23 -1.15 14.67
N VAL A 4 0.84 -0.50 13.58
CA VAL A 4 1.25 0.86 13.25
C VAL A 4 0.01 1.73 13.10
N SER A 5 0.11 2.97 13.57
CA SER A 5 -0.92 3.99 13.43
C SER A 5 -0.32 5.18 12.70
N PHE A 6 -1.04 5.70 11.71
CA PHE A 6 -0.62 6.84 10.91
C PHE A 6 -1.85 7.64 10.47
N HIS A 7 -1.64 8.92 10.18
CA HIS A 7 -2.69 9.80 9.68
C HIS A 7 -2.66 9.81 8.15
N ILE A 8 -3.85 9.74 7.54
CA ILE A 8 -4.05 9.98 6.10
C ILE A 8 -5.22 10.91 5.87
N PRO A 9 -5.26 11.61 4.73
CA PRO A 9 -6.43 12.35 4.32
C PRO A 9 -7.68 11.47 4.25
N ASN A 10 -8.83 12.01 4.66
CA ASN A 10 -10.10 11.28 4.61
C ASN A 10 -10.50 10.85 3.19
N SER A 11 -10.08 11.60 2.16
CA SER A 11 -10.29 11.21 0.77
C SER A 11 -9.60 9.88 0.44
N LEU A 12 -8.33 9.74 0.83
CA LEU A 12 -7.55 8.53 0.61
C LEU A 12 -8.11 7.32 1.37
N MET A 13 -8.60 7.55 2.60
CA MET A 13 -9.27 6.49 3.37
C MET A 13 -10.52 5.97 2.66
N LYS A 14 -11.33 6.85 2.07
CA LYS A 14 -12.53 6.46 1.32
C LYS A 14 -12.19 5.67 0.06
N GLU A 15 -11.12 6.06 -0.65
CA GLU A 15 -10.65 5.30 -1.81
C GLU A 15 -10.16 3.91 -1.42
N LEU A 16 -9.42 3.80 -0.30
CA LEU A 16 -9.01 2.50 0.24
C LEU A 16 -10.20 1.61 0.61
N GLU A 17 -11.25 2.17 1.21
CA GLU A 17 -12.46 1.42 1.58
C GLU A 17 -13.18 0.88 0.34
N ARG A 18 -13.36 1.70 -0.70
CA ARG A 18 -13.92 1.24 -1.98
C ARG A 18 -13.10 0.11 -2.59
N LEU A 19 -11.78 0.26 -2.60
CA LEU A 19 -10.89 -0.76 -3.14
C LEU A 19 -10.98 -2.09 -2.37
N VAL A 20 -11.14 -2.04 -1.05
CA VAL A 20 -11.37 -3.25 -0.24
C VAL A 20 -12.68 -3.93 -0.61
N GLU A 21 -13.75 -3.15 -0.79
CA GLU A 21 -15.08 -3.65 -1.15
C GLU A 21 -15.12 -4.23 -2.58
N GLU A 22 -14.49 -3.59 -3.55
CA GLU A 22 -14.56 -3.96 -4.96
C GLU A 22 -13.63 -5.11 -5.34
N VAL A 23 -12.43 -5.17 -4.77
CA VAL A 23 -11.36 -6.10 -5.18
C VAL A 23 -11.33 -7.37 -4.31
N GLY A 24 -12.12 -7.42 -3.25
CA GLY A 24 -12.27 -8.61 -2.39
C GLY A 24 -11.17 -8.78 -1.36
N PHE A 25 -10.58 -7.69 -0.86
CA PHE A 25 -9.67 -7.76 0.28
C PHE A 25 -10.44 -8.10 1.57
N THR A 26 -9.83 -8.90 2.45
CA THR A 26 -10.43 -9.26 3.75
C THR A 26 -10.41 -8.11 4.74
N SER A 27 -9.52 -7.12 4.56
CA SER A 27 -9.41 -5.95 5.43
C SER A 27 -8.60 -4.80 4.81
N LYS A 28 -8.78 -3.58 5.34
CA LYS A 28 -7.91 -2.43 5.05
C LYS A 28 -6.43 -2.72 5.33
N SER A 29 -6.13 -3.44 6.41
CA SER A 29 -4.76 -3.80 6.76
C SER A 29 -4.14 -4.76 5.75
N GLU A 30 -4.92 -5.65 5.15
CA GLU A 30 -4.45 -6.50 4.06
C GLU A 30 -4.12 -5.68 2.81
N ALA A 31 -5.05 -4.84 2.37
CA ALA A 31 -4.85 -3.96 1.22
C ALA A 31 -3.60 -3.06 1.38
N ILE A 32 -3.42 -2.46 2.56
CA ILE A 32 -2.23 -1.63 2.86
C ILE A 32 -0.95 -2.47 2.82
N ARG A 33 -0.97 -3.72 3.34
CA ARG A 33 0.22 -4.60 3.27
C ARG A 33 0.58 -4.95 1.83
N GLU A 34 -0.40 -5.22 0.97
CA GLU A 34 -0.12 -5.47 -0.45
C GLU A 34 0.44 -4.22 -1.14
N ALA A 35 -0.14 -3.05 -0.88
CA ALA A 35 0.37 -1.78 -1.41
C ALA A 35 1.84 -1.53 -1.01
N ILE A 36 2.18 -1.75 0.26
CA ILE A 36 3.57 -1.64 0.76
C ILE A 36 4.49 -2.64 0.05
N ARG A 37 4.05 -3.90 -0.15
CA ARG A 37 4.86 -4.91 -0.86
C ARG A 37 5.09 -4.52 -2.32
N LEU A 38 4.08 -4.02 -3.02
CA LEU A 38 4.18 -3.56 -4.39
C LEU A 38 5.18 -2.40 -4.50
N LEU A 39 5.06 -1.40 -3.63
CA LEU A 39 5.98 -0.27 -3.55
C LEU A 39 7.43 -0.74 -3.34
N ILE A 40 7.68 -1.61 -2.36
CA ILE A 40 9.03 -2.14 -2.10
C ILE A 40 9.56 -2.89 -3.32
N ARG A 41 8.74 -3.70 -4.00
CA ARG A 41 9.14 -4.45 -5.20
C ARG A 41 9.52 -3.51 -6.35
N GLU A 42 8.75 -2.45 -6.58
CA GLU A 42 9.04 -1.46 -7.62
C GLU A 42 10.36 -0.74 -7.36
N TYR A 43 10.60 -0.31 -6.13
CA TYR A 43 11.85 0.35 -5.78
C TYR A 43 13.05 -0.60 -5.86
N LYS A 44 12.91 -1.87 -5.44
CA LYS A 44 13.97 -2.86 -5.63
C LYS A 44 14.31 -3.09 -7.11
N LYS A 45 13.29 -3.17 -7.98
CA LYS A 45 13.49 -3.27 -9.44
C LYS A 45 14.23 -2.04 -9.97
N LYS A 46 13.84 -0.84 -9.52
CA LYS A 46 14.46 0.43 -9.92
C LYS A 46 15.92 0.54 -9.46
N SER A 47 16.22 0.09 -8.23
CA SER A 47 17.59 0.06 -7.69
C SER A 47 18.48 -0.96 -8.41
N ALA A 48 17.93 -2.10 -8.82
CA ALA A 48 18.65 -3.08 -9.64
C ALA A 48 18.85 -2.61 -11.09
N GLY A 49 18.05 -1.64 -11.55
CA GLY A 49 18.14 -1.00 -12.86
C GLY A 49 18.83 0.37 -12.89
N GLY A 50 19.53 0.75 -11.81
CA GLY A 50 20.42 1.91 -11.75
C GLY A 50 19.90 3.19 -12.41
N VAL A 51 19.01 3.93 -11.73
CA VAL A 51 18.99 5.39 -11.90
C VAL A 51 18.84 6.04 -10.54
N ALA A 52 19.95 6.66 -10.13
CA ALA A 52 20.05 7.57 -9.01
C ALA A 52 19.08 8.74 -9.17
N TYR A 53 18.48 9.15 -8.06
CA TYR A 53 18.08 10.55 -7.87
C TYR A 53 18.95 11.08 -6.73
#